data_AF-A0AAU9EKA4-F1
#
_entry.id   AF-A0AAU9EKA4-F1
#
_cell.length_a   1.000
_cell.length_b   1.000
_cell.length_c   1.000
_cell.angle_alpha   90.00
_cell.angle_beta   90.00
_cell.angle_gamma   90.00
#
_symmetry.space_group_name_H-M   'P 1'
#
loop_
_entity.id
_entity.type
_entity.pdbx_description
1 polymer ?
#
loop_
_entity_poly.entity_id
_entity_poly.type
_entity_poly.pdbx_seq_one_letter_code
_entity_poly.pdbx_strand_id
1 'polypeptide(L)'
;MINYLSRRLNPTAIINFMPPEIFMFGEENILASIKDNPPDYAVLVHSDTSEYGYKFFGIDYGVAIMERIRQHYVDTYQLGATPFRSNRFGMSIMRHNKKTD
;
A
#
# COMPACT_ATOMS: atom_id res chain seq x y z
N MET A 1 0.97 1.87 -11.75
CA MET A 1 1.66 2.79 -12.69
C MET A 1 2.61 3.81 -12.06
N ILE A 2 2.48 4.19 -10.78
CA ILE A 2 3.26 5.31 -10.20
C ILE A 2 4.78 5.14 -10.32
N ASN A 3 5.29 3.91 -10.18
CA ASN A 3 6.71 3.60 -10.32
C ASN A 3 7.23 3.89 -11.74
N TYR A 4 6.46 3.55 -12.77
CA TYR A 4 6.82 3.86 -14.16
C TYR A 4 6.87 5.37 -14.41
N LEU A 5 5.82 6.11 -14.01
CA LEU A 5 5.73 7.56 -14.22
C LEU A 5 6.82 8.33 -13.46
N SER A 6 7.22 7.83 -12.29
CA SER A 6 8.27 8.41 -11.45
C SER A 6 9.68 7.88 -11.78
N ARG A 7 9.81 6.98 -12.77
CA ARG A 7 11.05 6.26 -13.12
C ARG A 7 11.72 5.58 -11.91
N ARG A 8 10.90 5.00 -11.02
CA ARG A 8 11.35 4.22 -9.86
C ARG A 8 11.21 2.73 -10.12
N LEU A 9 12.17 1.96 -9.59
CA LEU A 9 12.08 0.51 -9.57
C LEU A 9 10.99 0.07 -8.58
N ASN A 10 10.26 -1.00 -8.93
CA ASN A 10 9.33 -1.66 -8.02
C ASN A 10 10.02 -2.87 -7.39
N PRO A 11 10.30 -2.88 -6.08
CA PRO A 11 11.00 -3.99 -5.45
C PRO A 11 10.14 -5.24 -5.21
N THR A 12 8.81 -5.14 -5.33
CA THR A 12 7.87 -6.22 -4.95
C THR A 12 7.28 -6.99 -6.13
N ALA A 13 7.61 -6.62 -7.36
CA ALA A 13 7.05 -7.14 -8.63
C ALA A 13 5.51 -7.06 -8.78
N ILE A 14 4.77 -6.56 -7.78
CA ILE A 14 3.31 -6.41 -7.79
C ILE A 14 2.95 -4.94 -8.01
N ILE A 15 2.06 -4.67 -8.96
CA ILE A 15 1.82 -3.31 -9.48
C ILE A 15 0.92 -2.48 -8.54
N ASN A 16 -0.03 -3.12 -7.87
CA ASN A 16 -0.99 -2.55 -6.93
C ASN A 16 -1.54 -3.65 -6.00
N PHE A 17 -2.21 -3.26 -4.93
CA PHE A 17 -2.83 -4.17 -3.96
C PHE A 17 -4.35 -4.04 -4.02
N MET A 18 -4.95 -4.44 -5.15
CA MET A 18 -6.41 -4.57 -5.26
C MET A 18 -6.81 -6.00 -4.85
N PRO A 19 -8.11 -6.27 -4.60
CA PRO A 19 -8.55 -7.60 -4.19
C PRO A 19 -8.09 -8.74 -5.13
N PRO A 20 -8.14 -8.61 -6.48
CA PRO A 20 -7.68 -9.69 -7.37
C PRO A 20 -6.22 -10.10 -7.15
N GLU A 21 -5.29 -9.15 -7.02
CA GLU A 21 -3.88 -9.46 -6.80
C GLU A 21 -3.65 -10.10 -5.44
N ILE A 22 -4.36 -9.65 -4.40
CA ILE A 22 -4.27 -10.22 -3.05
C ILE A 22 -4.74 -11.68 -3.06
N PHE A 23 -5.82 -11.99 -3.78
CA PHE A 23 -6.31 -13.38 -3.91
C PHE A 23 -5.43 -14.24 -4.80
N MET A 24 -4.85 -13.67 -5.86
CA MET A 24 -4.01 -14.41 -6.79
C MET A 24 -2.65 -14.74 -6.20
N PHE A 25 -1.98 -13.79 -5.53
CA PHE A 25 -0.63 -13.97 -5.01
C PHE A 25 -0.62 -14.40 -3.53
N GLY A 26 -1.70 -14.16 -2.80
CA GLY A 26 -1.80 -14.42 -1.36
C GLY A 26 -1.13 -13.32 -0.54
N GLU A 27 -1.82 -12.85 0.50
CA GLU A 27 -1.34 -11.76 1.35
C GLU A 27 0.02 -12.05 2.00
N GLU A 28 0.25 -13.29 2.44
CA GLU A 28 1.50 -13.68 3.10
C GLU A 28 2.71 -13.57 2.17
N ASN A 29 2.58 -13.95 0.89
CA ASN A 29 3.66 -13.86 -0.08
C ASN A 29 3.98 -12.40 -0.42
N ILE A 30 2.94 -11.57 -0.55
CA ILE A 30 3.09 -10.14 -0.77
C ILE A 30 3.81 -9.50 0.42
N LEU A 31 3.39 -9.86 1.64
CA LEU A 31 4.01 -9.38 2.87
C LEU A 31 5.47 -9.82 2.99
N ALA A 32 5.80 -11.07 2.62
CA ALA A 32 7.19 -11.55 2.56
C ALA A 32 8.02 -10.73 1.57
N SER A 33 7.50 -10.47 0.37
CA SER A 33 8.17 -9.63 -0.64
C SER A 33 8.47 -8.22 -0.12
N ILE A 34 7.53 -7.58 0.59
CA ILE A 34 7.72 -6.26 1.21
C ILE A 34 8.77 -6.33 2.34
N LYS A 35 8.87 -7.45 3.07
CA LYS A 35 9.86 -7.63 4.13
C LYS A 35 11.27 -7.81 3.57
N ASP A 36 11.40 -8.64 2.54
CA ASP A 36 12.68 -8.98 1.94
C ASP A 36 13.26 -7.82 1.13
N ASN A 37 12.39 -7.05 0.45
CA ASN A 37 12.79 -5.91 -0.35
C ASN A 37 11.90 -4.69 -0.05
N PRO A 38 12.08 -4.02 1.10
CA PRO A 38 11.21 -2.94 1.52
C PRO A 38 11.35 -1.72 0.60
N PRO A 39 10.24 -1.24 -0.02
CA PRO A 39 10.23 0.04 -0.71
C PRO A 39 10.71 1.20 0.17
N ASP A 40 11.40 2.19 -0.42
CA ASP A 40 11.70 3.43 0.32
C ASP A 40 10.43 4.26 0.60
N TYR A 41 9.41 4.10 -0.26
CA TYR A 41 8.13 4.77 -0.15
C TYR A 41 6.97 3.80 -0.37
N ALA A 42 5.93 3.94 0.45
CA ALA A 42 4.62 3.35 0.23
C ALA A 42 3.62 4.46 -0.11
N VAL A 43 2.77 4.23 -1.10
CA VAL A 43 1.73 5.20 -1.49
C VAL A 43 0.37 4.56 -1.30
N LEU A 44 -0.42 5.13 -0.40
CA LEU A 44 -1.80 4.74 -0.14
C LEU A 44 -2.70 5.63 -0.98
N VAL A 45 -3.40 5.07 -1.97
CA VAL A 45 -4.37 5.80 -2.80
C VAL A 45 -5.76 5.33 -2.43
N HIS A 46 -6.66 6.25 -2.11
CA HIS A 46 -8.03 5.90 -1.80
C HIS A 46 -8.72 5.26 -3.02
N SER A 47 -9.30 4.09 -2.80
CA SER A 47 -10.21 3.42 -3.71
C SER A 47 -11.32 2.79 -2.88
N ASP A 48 -12.56 2.91 -3.35
CA ASP A 48 -13.66 2.04 -2.92
C ASP A 48 -13.61 0.82 -3.84
N THR A 49 -13.48 -0.37 -3.27
CA THR A 49 -13.38 -1.63 -4.03
C THR A 49 -14.61 -2.52 -3.85
N SER A 50 -15.75 -1.95 -3.43
CA SER A 50 -16.98 -2.69 -3.12
C SER A 50 -17.48 -3.55 -4.28
N GLU A 51 -17.10 -3.26 -5.53
CA GLU A 51 -17.37 -4.11 -6.69
C GLU A 51 -16.79 -5.52 -6.58
N TYR A 52 -15.77 -5.72 -5.72
CA TYR A 52 -15.18 -7.00 -5.39
C TYR A 52 -15.72 -7.63 -4.11
N GLY A 53 -16.70 -7.00 -3.45
CA GLY A 53 -17.26 -7.43 -2.17
C GLY A 53 -16.46 -7.00 -0.92
N TYR A 54 -15.37 -6.26 -1.09
CA TYR A 54 -14.52 -5.73 -0.02
C TYR A 54 -14.34 -4.24 -0.21
N LYS A 55 -14.58 -3.42 0.81
CA LYS A 55 -14.65 -1.97 0.59
C LYS A 55 -13.28 -1.29 0.61
N PHE A 56 -12.48 -1.52 1.64
CA PHE A 56 -11.26 -0.75 1.90
C PHE A 56 -10.05 -1.62 2.26
N PHE A 57 -8.91 -1.28 1.64
CA PHE A 57 -7.61 -1.85 1.95
C PHE A 57 -7.19 -1.55 3.39
N GLY A 58 -6.66 -2.57 4.07
CA GLY A 58 -6.27 -2.50 5.47
C GLY A 58 -7.42 -2.55 6.47
N ILE A 59 -8.65 -2.80 6.00
CA ILE A 59 -9.85 -3.02 6.82
C ILE A 59 -10.51 -4.34 6.40
N ASP A 60 -10.91 -4.45 5.13
CA ASP A 60 -11.62 -5.62 4.61
C ASP A 60 -10.66 -6.66 4.00
N TYR A 61 -9.50 -6.22 3.52
CA TYR A 61 -8.47 -7.06 2.90
C TYR A 61 -7.08 -6.40 3.03
N GLY A 62 -5.99 -7.17 2.91
CA GLY A 62 -4.63 -6.62 2.98
C GLY A 62 -4.28 -6.01 4.35
N VAL A 63 -4.89 -6.55 5.42
CA VAL A 63 -4.78 -6.03 6.79
C VAL A 63 -3.35 -6.14 7.31
N ALA A 64 -2.69 -7.29 7.13
CA ALA A 64 -1.32 -7.50 7.59
C ALA A 64 -0.32 -6.63 6.81
N ILE A 65 -0.59 -6.37 5.53
CA ILE A 65 0.21 -5.44 4.72
C ILE A 65 0.07 -4.01 5.25
N MET A 66 -1.16 -3.54 5.51
CA MET A 66 -1.39 -2.21 6.08
C MET A 66 -0.74 -2.05 7.45
N GLU A 67 -0.81 -3.06 8.31
CA GLU A 67 -0.14 -3.07 9.61
C GLU A 67 1.39 -2.95 9.45
N ARG A 68 1.98 -3.73 8.55
CA ARG A 68 3.42 -3.63 8.23
C ARG A 68 3.81 -2.23 7.76
N ILE A 69 3.01 -1.62 6.89
CA ILE A 69 3.24 -0.25 6.41
C ILE A 69 3.19 0.72 7.59
N ARG A 70 2.16 0.67 8.42
CA ARG A 70 2.01 1.58 9.59
C ARG A 70 3.13 1.42 10.62
N GLN A 71 3.67 0.21 10.79
CA GLN A 71 4.75 -0.06 11.75
C GLN A 71 6.11 0.44 11.25
N HIS A 72 6.35 0.40 9.94
CA HIS A 72 7.69 0.63 9.37
C HIS A 72 7.79 1.89 8.50
N TYR A 73 6.70 2.59 8.23
CA TYR A 73 6.69 3.80 7.41
C TYR A 73 6.03 4.94 8.16
N VAL A 74 6.54 6.15 7.94
CA VAL A 74 5.97 7.40 8.48
C VAL A 74 5.32 8.20 7.36
N ASP A 75 4.17 8.80 7.64
CA ASP A 75 3.52 9.73 6.71
C ASP A 75 4.45 10.93 6.45
N THR A 76 4.75 11.19 5.18
CA THR A 76 5.53 12.37 4.77
C THR A 76 4.70 13.40 4.04
N TYR A 77 3.63 12.98 3.37
CA TYR A 77 2.77 13.89 2.62
C TYR A 77 1.36 13.32 2.42
N GLN A 78 0.34 14.15 2.60
CA GLN A 78 -1.05 13.78 2.35
C GLN A 78 -1.71 14.78 1.38
N LEU A 79 -2.46 14.24 0.42
CA LEU A 79 -3.30 14.99 -0.50
C LEU A 79 -4.76 14.60 -0.28
N GLY A 80 -5.64 15.57 -0.02
CA GLY A 80 -7.06 15.31 0.22
C GLY A 80 -7.34 14.64 1.57
N ALA A 81 -8.39 13.81 1.62
CA ALA A 81 -8.79 13.12 2.84
C ALA A 81 -7.85 11.96 3.21
N THR A 82 -7.87 11.52 4.47
CA THR A 82 -7.13 10.31 4.86
C THR A 82 -7.70 9.10 4.12
N PRO A 83 -6.88 8.33 3.37
CA PRO A 83 -7.34 7.17 2.62
C PRO A 83 -8.03 6.14 3.53
N PHE A 84 -9.03 5.46 2.96
CA PHE A 84 -9.71 4.30 3.58
C PHE A 84 -10.49 4.62 4.88
N ARG A 85 -10.86 5.89 5.11
CA ARG A 85 -11.65 6.32 6.27
C ARG A 85 -13.05 6.82 5.94
N SER A 86 -13.26 7.29 4.71
CA SER A 86 -14.53 7.81 4.21
C SER A 86 -14.57 7.62 2.70
N ASN A 87 -15.68 7.95 2.04
CA ASN A 87 -15.76 7.91 0.56
C ASN A 87 -15.09 9.13 -0.12
N ARG A 88 -14.41 10.00 0.65
CA ARG A 88 -13.70 11.14 0.07
C ARG A 88 -12.33 10.69 -0.43
N PHE A 89 -12.00 11.10 -1.66
CA PHE A 89 -10.70 10.84 -2.24
C PHE A 89 -9.56 11.46 -1.43
N GLY A 90 -8.46 10.72 -1.37
CA GLY A 90 -7.18 11.25 -0.95
C GLY A 90 -6.07 10.21 -1.10
N MET A 91 -4.85 10.65 -0.79
CA MET A 91 -3.64 9.87 -0.94
C MET A 91 -2.68 10.18 0.21
N SER A 92 -2.00 9.17 0.73
CA SER A 92 -0.83 9.36 1.61
C SER A 92 0.42 8.79 0.97
N ILE A 93 1.51 9.53 1.08
CA ILE A 93 2.86 9.08 0.76
C ILE A 93 3.57 8.87 2.09
N MET A 94 4.08 7.66 2.28
CA MET A 94 4.76 7.24 3.49
C MET A 94 6.18 6.84 3.14
N ARG A 95 7.15 7.18 3.99
CA ARG A 95 8.57 6.83 3.80
C ARG A 95 9.00 5.78 4.81
N HIS A 96 9.78 4.79 4.37
CA HIS A 96 10.28 3.75 5.25
C HIS A 96 11.20 4.34 6.33
N ASN A 97 11.00 3.91 7.57
CA ASN A 97 11.84 4.18 8.74
C ASN A 97 13.13 3.36 8.64
N LYS A 98 13.97 3.61 7.63
CA LYS A 98 15.35 3.14 7.70
C LYS A 98 16.01 3.98 8.80
N LYS A 99 16.31 3.38 9.96
CA LYS A 99 17.35 3.93 10.83
C LYS A 99 18.58 4.11 9.94
N THR A 100 19.08 5.34 9.91
CA THR A 100 20.37 5.63 9.28
C THR A 100 21.41 5.02 10.22
N ASP A 101 21.80 3.78 9.96
CA ASP A 101 23.01 3.20 10.54
C ASP A 101 24.24 3.73 9.80
#